data_AF-A0A2S2QVD5-F1
#
_entry.id   AF-A0A2S2QVD5-F1
#
_cell.length_a   1.000
_cell.length_b   1.000
_cell.length_c   1.000
_cell.angle_alpha   90.00
_cell.angle_beta   90.00
_cell.angle_gamma   90.00
#
_symmetry.space_group_name_H-M   'P 1'
#
loop_
_entity.id
_entity.type
_entity.pdbx_description
1 polymer ?
#
loop_
_entity_poly.entity_id
_entity_poly.type
_entity_poly.pdbx_seq_one_letter_code
_entity_poly.pdbx_strand_id
1 'polypeptide(L)'
;MLHTDSPNSLLPQFPSWSLVCLGSSCLYSHNLGLQETQHPGFLNSTAYLLPWDVTVRLEHHPRDRYWNTDKNKINLSPVQRGRKTKGFREFSVKIFIGVEYECPRGHRFMCSAPDKILTTANNGIVKENGNKVSNSDMPLYFPCPCSSASMMAQLMRIHVVTPKAPVHVTLNPMVQPDENGGPIFVTGFDTPIELTQSTYWILRLP
;
A
#
# COMPACT_ATOMS: atom_id res chain seq x y z
N MET A 1 -4.66 10.13 -21.94
CA MET A 1 -4.12 9.36 -20.80
C MET A 1 -2.81 8.76 -21.26
N LEU A 2 -1.76 8.77 -20.43
CA LEU A 2 -0.48 8.19 -20.82
C LEU A 2 -0.53 6.67 -20.70
N HIS A 3 0.02 5.98 -21.69
CA HIS A 3 0.21 4.53 -21.69
C HIS A 3 1.63 4.17 -22.15
N THR A 4 2.00 2.90 -22.04
CA THR A 4 3.34 2.40 -22.38
C THR A 4 3.80 2.66 -23.81
N ASP A 5 2.88 2.85 -24.76
CA ASP A 5 3.22 3.15 -26.16
C ASP A 5 3.15 4.66 -26.48
N SER A 6 2.85 5.50 -25.48
CA SER A 6 2.92 6.95 -25.65
C SER A 6 4.38 7.39 -25.86
N PRO A 7 4.65 8.37 -26.73
CA PRO A 7 6.00 8.95 -26.87
C PRO A 7 6.53 9.46 -25.53
N ASN A 8 7.83 9.28 -25.30
CA ASN A 8 8.51 9.87 -24.15
C ASN A 8 8.26 11.39 -24.12
N SER A 9 8.13 11.96 -22.93
CA SER A 9 7.84 13.39 -22.69
C SER A 9 6.47 13.92 -23.17
N LEU A 10 5.58 13.04 -23.64
CA LEU A 10 4.19 13.45 -23.90
C LEU A 10 3.53 13.82 -22.56
N LEU A 11 2.98 15.03 -22.47
CA LEU A 11 2.15 15.43 -21.34
C LEU A 11 0.68 15.13 -21.65
N PRO A 12 -0.08 14.53 -20.71
CA PRO A 12 -1.49 14.28 -20.94
C PRO A 12 -2.26 15.60 -20.96
N GLN A 13 -3.21 15.72 -21.88
CA GLN A 13 -4.07 16.91 -21.97
C GLN A 13 -4.91 17.13 -20.69
N PHE A 14 -5.27 16.04 -20.00
CA PHE A 14 -5.99 16.07 -18.73
C PHE A 14 -5.32 15.10 -17.74
N PRO A 15 -5.15 15.49 -16.46
CA PRO A 15 -4.63 14.60 -15.44
C PRO A 15 -5.62 13.46 -15.20
N SER A 16 -5.19 12.24 -15.50
CA SER A 16 -5.99 11.01 -15.33
C SER A 16 -5.78 10.45 -13.93
N TRP A 17 -4.54 10.54 -13.45
CA TRP A 17 -4.13 10.13 -12.13
C TRP A 17 -4.09 11.34 -11.19
N SER A 18 -4.39 11.13 -9.92
CA SER A 18 -4.19 12.14 -8.88
C SER A 18 -3.70 11.49 -7.61
N LEU A 19 -2.54 11.91 -7.11
CA LEU A 19 -2.01 11.47 -5.82
C LEU A 19 -2.13 12.61 -4.82
N VAL A 20 -2.87 12.37 -3.73
CA VAL A 20 -3.16 13.38 -2.71
C VAL A 20 -2.57 12.93 -1.37
N CYS A 21 -1.78 13.82 -0.77
CA CYS A 21 -1.36 13.71 0.63
C CYS A 21 -2.48 14.27 1.52
N LEU A 22 -3.13 13.42 2.30
CA LEU A 22 -4.13 13.87 3.27
C LEU A 22 -3.51 14.44 4.54
N GLY A 23 -2.27 14.06 4.84
CA GLY A 23 -1.54 14.50 6.02
C GLY A 23 -1.10 13.33 6.90
N SER A 24 -1.10 13.53 8.21
CA SER A 24 -0.56 12.55 9.17
C SER A 24 -1.21 11.17 9.05
N SER A 25 -0.41 10.11 9.19
CA SER A 25 -0.89 8.71 9.27
C SER A 25 -1.93 8.50 10.36
N CYS A 26 -1.94 9.35 11.39
CA CYS A 26 -2.90 9.30 12.50
C CYS A 26 -4.35 9.61 12.08
N LEU A 27 -4.56 10.14 10.87
CA LEU A 27 -5.89 10.33 10.28
C LEU A 27 -6.61 8.99 10.06
N TYR A 28 -5.86 7.89 9.95
CA TYR A 28 -6.40 6.54 9.94
C TYR A 28 -6.18 5.84 11.29
N SER A 29 -7.23 5.19 11.80
CA SER A 29 -7.16 4.32 12.98
C SER A 29 -7.66 2.93 12.62
N HIS A 30 -6.83 1.91 12.79
CA HIS A 30 -7.21 0.52 12.51
C HIS A 30 -8.35 0.00 13.39
N ASN A 31 -8.56 0.61 14.56
CA ASN A 31 -9.66 0.26 15.46
C ASN A 31 -10.99 0.91 15.08
N LEU A 32 -10.95 2.04 14.36
CA LEU A 32 -12.15 2.81 14.00
C LEU A 32 -12.49 2.73 12.51
N GLY A 33 -11.51 2.37 11.66
CA GLY A 33 -11.64 2.47 10.21
C GLY A 33 -11.55 3.91 9.72
N LEU A 34 -12.14 4.15 8.54
CA LEU A 34 -12.33 5.46 7.95
C LEU A 34 -13.60 6.10 8.51
N GLN A 35 -13.52 7.39 8.86
CA GLN A 35 -14.69 8.11 9.39
C GLN A 35 -15.65 8.49 8.26
N GLU A 36 -16.94 8.22 8.46
CA GLU A 36 -18.02 8.55 7.50
C GLU A 36 -18.04 10.04 7.13
N THR A 37 -17.70 10.93 8.07
CA THR A 37 -17.65 12.38 7.83
C THR A 37 -16.60 12.79 6.80
N GLN A 38 -15.51 12.02 6.68
CA GLN A 38 -14.41 12.27 5.75
C GLN A 38 -14.51 11.41 4.49
N HIS A 39 -15.04 10.20 4.65
CA HIS A 39 -15.15 9.19 3.60
C HIS A 39 -16.59 8.67 3.56
N PRO A 40 -17.54 9.46 3.05
CA PRO A 40 -18.95 9.06 3.04
C PRO A 40 -19.22 7.96 2.03
N GLY A 41 -20.31 7.22 2.25
CA GLY A 41 -20.86 6.27 1.27
C GLY A 41 -20.29 4.86 1.33
N PHE A 42 -19.43 4.55 2.31
CA PHE A 42 -18.95 3.19 2.49
C PHE A 42 -20.07 2.26 2.98
N LEU A 43 -20.13 1.06 2.42
CA LEU A 43 -20.98 -0.01 2.93
C LEU A 43 -20.52 -0.39 4.34
N ASN A 44 -21.48 -0.78 5.17
CA ASN A 44 -21.23 -1.17 6.56
C ASN A 44 -20.10 -2.20 6.66
N SER A 45 -19.18 -1.98 7.61
CA SER A 45 -18.05 -2.87 7.90
C SER A 45 -17.02 -3.03 6.76
N THR A 46 -17.06 -2.17 5.73
CA THR A 46 -16.09 -2.21 4.61
C THR A 46 -15.09 -1.05 4.63
N ALA A 47 -15.33 -0.03 5.48
CA ALA A 47 -14.54 1.20 5.57
C ALA A 47 -13.22 1.04 6.35
N TYR A 48 -12.42 0.01 6.04
CA TYR A 48 -11.17 -0.30 6.74
C TYR A 48 -10.02 -0.52 5.76
N LEU A 49 -8.79 -0.30 6.20
CA LEU A 49 -7.61 -0.60 5.42
C LEU A 49 -7.00 -1.94 5.89
N LEU A 50 -6.37 -2.66 4.98
CA LEU A 50 -5.72 -3.93 5.24
C LEU A 50 -4.35 -3.68 5.88
N PRO A 51 -4.03 -4.29 7.03
CA PRO A 51 -2.68 -4.28 7.56
C PRO A 51 -1.77 -5.12 6.67
N TRP A 52 -0.64 -4.55 6.25
CA TRP A 52 0.40 -5.21 5.48
C TRP A 52 1.72 -5.17 6.23
N ASP A 53 2.12 -6.30 6.78
CA ASP A 53 3.39 -6.45 7.49
C ASP A 53 4.51 -6.76 6.49
N VAL A 54 5.45 -5.82 6.36
CA VAL A 54 6.58 -5.89 5.42
C VAL A 54 7.86 -6.05 6.20
N THR A 55 8.67 -7.07 5.87
CA THR A 55 9.99 -7.26 6.46
C THR A 55 11.04 -6.55 5.63
N VAL A 56 11.75 -5.61 6.24
CA VAL A 56 12.76 -4.76 5.62
C VAL A 56 14.14 -5.18 6.11
N ARG A 57 15.09 -5.27 5.19
CA ARG A 57 16.49 -5.57 5.48
C ARG A 57 17.26 -4.25 5.48
N LEU A 58 18.00 -3.93 6.55
CA LEU A 58 18.87 -2.75 6.53
C LEU A 58 20.02 -2.96 5.55
N GLU A 59 20.14 -2.08 4.57
CA GLU A 59 21.30 -2.01 3.69
C GLU A 59 22.46 -1.33 4.44
N HIS A 60 23.48 -2.11 4.79
CA HIS A 60 24.70 -1.56 5.39
C HIS A 60 25.51 -0.85 4.30
N HIS A 61 25.61 0.48 4.36
CA HIS A 61 26.64 1.20 3.63
C HIS A 61 28.02 0.76 4.21
N PRO A 62 28.95 0.22 3.41
CA PRO A 62 30.22 -0.29 3.92
C PRO A 62 31.19 0.86 4.23
N ARG A 63 30.92 1.65 5.28
CA ARG A 63 31.84 2.68 5.79
C ARG A 63 32.39 2.42 7.19
N ASP A 64 31.92 1.40 7.90
CA ASP A 64 32.43 1.08 9.24
C ASP A 64 33.61 0.10 9.24
N ARG A 65 34.62 0.33 8.37
CA ARG A 65 35.92 -0.37 8.45
C ARG A 65 37.00 0.40 9.21
N TYR A 66 36.72 1.61 9.70
CA TYR A 66 37.77 2.50 10.23
C TYR A 66 37.82 2.67 11.75
N TRP A 67 37.03 1.94 12.55
CA TRP A 67 37.06 2.12 14.01
C TRP A 67 37.24 0.87 14.85
N ASN A 68 38.29 0.08 14.57
CA ASN A 68 38.82 -0.84 15.59
C ASN A 68 40.27 -1.25 15.26
N THR A 69 41.21 -0.38 15.60
CA THR A 69 42.60 -0.77 15.88
C THR A 69 43.01 -0.19 17.22
N ASP A 70 42.43 -0.70 18.29
CA ASP A 70 43.09 -0.71 19.59
C ASP A 70 43.20 -2.15 20.07
N LYS A 71 44.41 -2.70 19.86
CA LYS A 71 44.82 -3.98 20.41
C LYS A 71 45.17 -3.75 21.88
N ASN A 72 44.26 -4.04 22.79
CA ASN A 72 44.66 -4.44 24.13
C ASN A 72 43.95 -5.72 24.55
N LYS A 73 44.76 -6.79 24.61
CA LYS A 73 44.41 -8.12 25.05
C LYS A 73 44.29 -8.12 26.57
N ILE A 74 43.12 -8.47 27.10
CA ILE A 74 43.03 -9.10 28.43
C ILE A 74 42.14 -10.34 28.27
N ASN A 75 42.74 -11.49 28.57
CA ASN A 75 42.13 -12.82 28.51
C ASN A 75 41.14 -12.99 29.67
N LEU A 76 39.88 -13.29 29.36
CA LEU A 76 38.96 -13.98 30.28
C LEU A 76 38.26 -15.11 29.52
N SER A 77 38.24 -16.26 30.18
CA SER A 77 37.89 -17.60 29.72
C SER A 77 36.47 -17.78 29.16
N PRO A 78 36.23 -18.84 28.36
CA PRO A 78 34.99 -19.05 27.62
C PRO A 78 33.96 -19.78 28.48
N VAL A 79 32.68 -19.41 28.41
CA VAL A 79 31.49 -20.28 28.51
C VAL A 79 30.25 -19.38 28.55
N GLN A 80 29.61 -19.24 27.40
CA GLN A 80 28.18 -19.45 27.19
C GLN A 80 27.90 -19.14 25.73
N ARG A 81 27.40 -20.16 25.01
CA ARG A 81 27.06 -20.11 23.58
C ARG A 81 25.91 -19.14 23.36
N GLY A 82 26.21 -17.84 23.33
CA GLY A 82 25.39 -16.85 22.66
C GLY A 82 25.35 -17.22 21.19
N ARG A 83 24.15 -17.59 20.71
CA ARG A 83 23.89 -17.86 19.30
C ARG A 83 24.28 -16.60 18.54
N LYS A 84 25.46 -16.61 17.90
CA LYS A 84 25.92 -15.55 17.00
C LYS A 84 25.00 -15.58 15.78
N THR A 85 23.85 -14.93 15.86
CA THR A 85 23.05 -14.58 14.69
C THR A 85 23.89 -13.60 13.88
N LYS A 86 24.51 -14.13 12.82
CA LYS A 86 25.17 -13.35 11.78
C LYS A 86 24.17 -12.32 11.21
N GLY A 87 24.23 -11.10 11.74
CA GLY A 87 24.50 -9.91 10.94
C GLY A 87 23.54 -9.51 9.82
N PHE A 88 22.25 -9.82 9.90
CA PHE A 88 21.22 -9.08 9.15
C PHE A 88 20.16 -8.59 10.14
N ARG A 89 20.15 -7.28 10.40
CA ARG A 89 19.08 -6.66 11.21
C ARG A 89 17.88 -6.46 10.29
N GLU A 90 17.02 -7.47 10.23
CA GLU A 90 15.71 -7.33 9.60
C GLU A 90 14.74 -6.77 10.62
N PHE A 91 13.83 -5.90 10.19
CA PHE A 91 12.73 -5.41 11.02
C PHE A 91 11.45 -5.39 10.20
N SER A 92 10.32 -5.63 10.86
CA SER A 92 9.01 -5.59 10.21
C SER A 92 8.33 -4.25 10.47
N VAL A 93 7.72 -3.70 9.44
CA VAL A 93 6.90 -2.48 9.50
C VAL A 93 5.49 -2.80 9.04
N LYS A 94 4.51 -2.04 9.54
CA LYS A 94 3.11 -2.21 9.16
C LYS A 94 2.68 -1.03 8.30
N ILE A 95 2.32 -1.31 7.06
CA ILE A 95 1.67 -0.38 6.12
C ILE A 95 0.18 -0.69 6.14
N PHE A 96 -0.69 0.29 5.89
CA PHE A 96 -2.11 0.00 5.65
C PHE A 96 -2.48 0.34 4.21
N ILE A 97 -3.15 -0.59 3.53
CA ILE A 97 -3.55 -0.46 2.12
C ILE A 97 -5.05 -0.66 1.98
N GLY A 98 -5.73 0.21 1.23
CA GLY A 98 -7.13 0.03 0.84
C GLY A 98 -7.29 0.10 -0.67
N VAL A 99 -8.12 -0.79 -1.22
CA VAL A 99 -8.47 -0.83 -2.64
C VAL A 99 -9.95 -0.53 -2.75
N GLU A 100 -10.28 0.72 -3.09
CA GLU A 100 -11.63 1.27 -3.00
C GLU A 100 -12.37 1.18 -4.34
N TYR A 101 -13.56 0.58 -4.27
CA TYR A 101 -14.52 0.54 -5.37
C TYR A 101 -15.70 1.47 -5.10
N GLU A 102 -16.26 2.04 -6.15
CA GLU A 102 -17.45 2.91 -6.10
C GLU A 102 -18.43 2.53 -7.22
N CYS A 103 -19.71 2.37 -6.89
CA CYS A 103 -20.74 2.11 -7.90
C CYS A 103 -21.45 3.40 -8.35
N PRO A 104 -22.19 3.38 -9.47
CA PRO A 104 -22.92 4.56 -9.97
C PRO A 104 -23.95 5.17 -9.00
N ARG A 105 -24.32 4.46 -7.93
CA ARG A 105 -25.20 4.96 -6.86
C ARG A 105 -24.44 5.65 -5.71
N GLY A 106 -23.11 5.68 -5.77
CA GLY A 106 -22.24 6.25 -4.74
C GLY A 106 -21.93 5.30 -3.57
N HIS A 107 -22.31 4.01 -3.64
CA HIS A 107 -21.88 3.04 -2.63
C HIS A 107 -20.41 2.69 -2.84
N ARG A 108 -19.65 2.71 -1.76
CA ARG A 108 -18.22 2.46 -1.73
C ARG A 108 -17.90 1.25 -0.88
N PHE A 109 -16.85 0.53 -1.21
CA PHE A 109 -16.35 -0.56 -0.38
C PHE A 109 -14.89 -0.84 -0.70
N MET A 110 -14.17 -1.38 0.29
CA MET A 110 -12.81 -1.88 0.06
C MET A 110 -12.87 -3.35 -0.35
N CYS A 111 -11.94 -3.78 -1.20
CA CYS A 111 -11.66 -5.18 -1.47
C CYS A 111 -10.39 -5.64 -0.76
N SER A 112 -10.39 -6.89 -0.30
CA SER A 112 -9.24 -7.54 0.35
C SER A 112 -8.50 -8.52 -0.53
N ALA A 113 -9.09 -8.85 -1.68
CA ALA A 113 -8.52 -9.68 -2.72
C ALA A 113 -9.25 -9.38 -4.05
N PRO A 114 -8.69 -9.82 -5.19
CA PRO A 114 -9.34 -9.65 -6.50
C PRO A 114 -10.77 -10.19 -6.56
N ASP A 115 -11.09 -11.20 -5.74
CA ASP A 115 -12.36 -11.90 -5.69
C ASP A 115 -13.19 -11.59 -4.42
N LYS A 116 -12.73 -10.67 -3.56
CA LYS A 116 -13.29 -10.53 -2.21
C LYS A 116 -13.40 -9.08 -1.72
N ILE A 117 -14.61 -8.72 -1.30
CA ILE A 117 -14.89 -7.50 -0.54
C ILE A 117 -14.34 -7.64 0.87
N LEU A 118 -13.65 -6.62 1.35
CA LEU A 118 -13.22 -6.52 2.74
C LEU A 118 -14.44 -6.39 3.65
N THR A 119 -14.51 -7.25 4.66
CA THR A 119 -15.53 -7.18 5.70
C THR A 119 -14.88 -7.33 7.07
N THR A 120 -15.14 -6.40 7.98
CA THR A 120 -14.70 -6.51 9.36
C THR A 120 -15.69 -7.30 10.22
N ALA A 121 -15.18 -7.94 11.27
CA ALA A 121 -16.04 -8.49 12.31
C ALA A 121 -16.78 -7.35 13.04
N ASN A 122 -17.85 -7.67 13.79
CA ASN A 122 -18.70 -6.69 14.49
C ASN A 122 -17.95 -5.75 15.47
N ASN A 123 -16.68 -6.01 15.75
CA ASN A 123 -15.79 -5.21 16.59
C ASN A 123 -14.75 -4.40 15.78
N GLY A 124 -14.90 -4.27 14.47
CA GLY A 124 -13.97 -3.53 13.61
C GLY A 124 -12.65 -4.27 13.32
N ILE A 125 -12.51 -5.53 13.74
CA ILE A 125 -11.28 -6.29 13.47
C ILE A 125 -11.24 -6.72 12.01
N VAL A 126 -10.19 -6.26 11.31
CA VAL A 126 -9.78 -6.74 10.00
C VAL A 126 -8.99 -8.04 10.18
N LYS A 127 -9.53 -9.18 9.73
CA LYS A 127 -8.85 -10.49 9.80
C LYS A 127 -7.87 -10.72 8.66
N GLU A 128 -8.08 -10.01 7.56
CA GLU A 128 -7.29 -10.13 6.34
C GLU A 128 -6.06 -9.23 6.41
N ASN A 129 -5.06 -9.53 5.59
CA ASN A 129 -3.87 -8.72 5.48
C ASN A 129 -3.70 -8.22 4.03
N GLY A 130 -2.84 -7.23 3.85
CA GLY A 130 -2.64 -6.58 2.56
C GLY A 130 -1.85 -7.41 1.54
N ASN A 131 -1.43 -8.65 1.84
CA ASN A 131 -0.59 -9.41 0.92
C ASN A 131 -1.29 -9.74 -0.40
N LYS A 132 -2.60 -10.01 -0.39
CA LYS A 132 -3.32 -10.34 -1.62
C LYS A 132 -3.39 -9.12 -2.55
N VAL A 133 -3.75 -7.96 -2.01
CA VAL A 133 -3.86 -6.72 -2.80
C VAL A 133 -2.51 -6.15 -3.23
N SER A 134 -1.41 -6.48 -2.55
CA SER A 134 -0.07 -6.02 -2.92
C SER A 134 0.66 -6.93 -3.90
N ASN A 135 0.22 -8.18 -4.06
CA ASN A 135 0.87 -9.19 -4.91
C ASN A 135 -0.05 -9.74 -6.03
N SER A 136 -1.22 -9.14 -6.24
CA SER A 136 -2.16 -9.57 -7.29
C SER A 136 -2.74 -8.36 -8.00
N ASP A 137 -3.08 -8.54 -9.28
CA ASP A 137 -3.83 -7.54 -10.02
C ASP A 137 -5.27 -7.49 -9.52
N MET A 138 -5.74 -6.29 -9.20
CA MET A 138 -7.10 -6.04 -8.75
C MET A 138 -7.99 -5.73 -9.95
N PRO A 139 -9.22 -6.28 -10.05
CA PRO A 139 -10.07 -6.07 -11.20
C PRO A 139 -10.52 -4.61 -11.27
N LEU A 140 -10.68 -4.07 -12.48
CA LEU A 140 -11.19 -2.71 -12.67
C LEU A 140 -12.65 -2.56 -12.28
N TYR A 141 -13.41 -3.66 -12.35
CA TYR A 141 -14.82 -3.71 -11.98
C TYR A 141 -15.12 -4.85 -11.01
N PHE A 142 -15.94 -4.59 -10.00
CA PHE A 142 -16.34 -5.57 -8.99
C PHE A 142 -17.86 -5.49 -8.72
N PRO A 143 -18.58 -6.61 -8.56
CA PRO A 143 -20.02 -6.57 -8.25
C PRO A 143 -20.34 -5.80 -6.96
N CYS A 144 -21.21 -4.79 -7.03
CA CYS A 144 -21.68 -4.04 -5.88
C CYS A 144 -22.70 -4.85 -5.06
N PRO A 145 -22.55 -5.00 -3.73
CA PRO A 145 -23.54 -5.66 -2.88
C PRO A 145 -24.89 -4.93 -2.73
N CYS A 146 -25.03 -3.74 -3.33
CA CYS A 146 -26.11 -2.79 -3.08
C CYS A 146 -27.43 -3.09 -3.81
N SER A 147 -27.50 -4.15 -4.63
CA SER A 147 -28.72 -4.49 -5.39
C SER A 147 -28.80 -5.98 -5.70
N SER A 148 -30.04 -6.45 -5.91
CA SER A 148 -30.32 -7.75 -6.53
C SER A 148 -30.05 -7.77 -8.05
N ALA A 149 -29.93 -6.59 -8.68
CA ALA A 149 -29.45 -6.47 -10.06
C ALA A 149 -27.91 -6.44 -10.09
N SER A 150 -27.31 -6.90 -11.19
CA SER A 150 -25.86 -6.95 -11.42
C SER A 150 -25.24 -5.56 -11.59
N MET A 151 -25.21 -4.77 -10.52
CA MET A 151 -24.55 -3.48 -10.50
C MET A 151 -23.04 -3.68 -10.33
N MET A 152 -22.25 -3.05 -11.19
CA MET A 152 -20.80 -3.05 -11.08
C MET A 152 -20.32 -1.77 -10.40
N ALA A 153 -19.37 -1.93 -9.50
CA ALA A 153 -18.55 -0.85 -8.96
C ALA A 153 -17.22 -0.81 -9.71
N GLN A 154 -16.65 0.38 -9.87
CA GLN A 154 -15.36 0.59 -10.51
C GLN A 154 -14.29 0.82 -9.44
N LEU A 155 -13.07 0.32 -9.68
CA LEU A 155 -11.90 0.63 -8.87
C LEU A 155 -11.56 2.12 -9.03
N MET A 156 -11.70 2.90 -7.95
CA MET A 156 -11.54 4.36 -8.00
C MET A 156 -10.28 4.86 -7.30
N ARG A 157 -9.93 4.28 -6.15
CA ARG A 157 -8.89 4.84 -5.27
C ARG A 157 -8.04 3.77 -4.59
N ILE A 158 -6.75 4.02 -4.46
CA ILE A 158 -5.82 3.26 -3.61
C ILE A 158 -5.43 4.12 -2.42
N HIS A 159 -5.65 3.59 -1.23
CA HIS A 159 -5.35 4.23 0.04
C HIS A 159 -4.06 3.65 0.59
N VAL A 160 -3.12 4.50 1.03
CA VAL A 160 -1.85 4.04 1.62
C VAL A 160 -1.51 4.86 2.84
N VAL A 161 -1.34 4.18 3.98
CA VAL A 161 -0.82 4.79 5.20
C VAL A 161 0.59 4.28 5.44
N THR A 162 1.57 5.16 5.29
CA THR A 162 2.99 4.83 5.46
C THR A 162 3.36 4.73 6.95
N PRO A 163 4.35 3.89 7.30
CA PRO A 163 4.72 3.66 8.69
C PRO A 163 5.54 4.83 9.25
N LYS A 164 5.68 4.87 10.57
CA LYS A 164 6.62 5.79 11.27
C LYS A 164 8.08 5.37 11.17
N ALA A 165 8.36 4.15 10.75
CA ALA A 165 9.73 3.65 10.57
C ALA A 165 10.32 4.23 9.28
N PRO A 166 11.62 4.53 9.22
CA PRO A 166 12.25 5.16 8.05
C PRO A 166 12.47 4.13 6.95
N VAL A 167 11.41 3.88 6.18
CA VAL A 167 11.41 2.95 5.05
C VAL A 167 10.94 3.68 3.80
N HIS A 168 11.53 3.32 2.67
CA HIS A 168 11.11 3.85 1.37
C HIS A 168 9.85 3.11 0.91
N VAL A 169 8.72 3.83 0.87
CA VAL A 169 7.47 3.33 0.31
C VAL A 169 7.26 4.01 -1.03
N THR A 170 7.06 3.23 -2.08
CA THR A 170 6.85 3.75 -3.44
C THR A 170 5.56 3.22 -4.06
N LEU A 171 5.00 3.98 -5.00
CA LEU A 171 3.86 3.57 -5.82
C LEU A 171 4.26 3.53 -7.29
N ASN A 172 3.96 2.42 -7.94
CA ASN A 172 4.09 2.26 -9.39
C ASN A 172 2.81 1.66 -9.97
N PRO A 173 1.69 2.42 -9.95
CA PRO A 173 0.41 1.89 -10.36
C PRO A 173 0.35 1.76 -11.89
N MET A 174 -0.23 0.66 -12.34
CA MET A 174 -0.46 0.36 -13.75
C MET A 174 -1.90 -0.11 -13.92
N VAL A 175 -2.54 0.27 -15.02
CA VAL A 175 -3.90 -0.14 -15.35
C VAL A 175 -3.91 -0.73 -16.74
N GLN A 176 -4.34 -1.99 -16.85
CA GLN A 176 -4.54 -2.64 -18.14
C GLN A 176 -6.01 -3.03 -18.28
N PRO A 177 -6.80 -2.34 -19.11
CA PRO A 177 -8.22 -2.64 -19.26
C PRO A 177 -8.55 -3.93 -20.03
N ASP A 178 -7.65 -4.35 -20.92
CA ASP A 178 -7.83 -5.57 -21.71
C ASP A 178 -6.84 -6.65 -21.24
N GLU A 179 -7.40 -7.72 -20.66
CA GLU A 179 -6.66 -8.89 -20.19
C GLU A 179 -5.93 -9.62 -21.33
N ASN A 180 -6.34 -9.44 -22.58
CA ASN A 180 -5.74 -10.10 -23.76
C ASN A 180 -4.56 -9.33 -24.36
N GLY A 181 -4.12 -8.24 -23.72
CA GLY A 181 -3.02 -7.41 -24.21
C GLY A 181 -3.52 -6.13 -24.87
N GLY A 182 -3.92 -5.18 -24.03
CA GLY A 182 -4.14 -3.77 -24.40
C GLY A 182 -3.09 -2.82 -23.84
N PRO A 183 -3.21 -1.51 -24.12
CA PRO A 183 -2.30 -0.50 -23.59
C PRO A 183 -2.31 -0.48 -22.06
N ILE A 184 -1.12 -0.38 -21.46
CA ILE A 184 -0.95 -0.26 -20.01
C ILE A 184 -0.87 1.23 -19.68
N PHE A 185 -1.87 1.74 -18.98
CA PHE A 185 -1.92 3.12 -18.54
C PHE A 185 -1.05 3.32 -17.30
N VAL A 186 -0.28 4.40 -17.31
CA VAL A 186 0.74 4.72 -16.29
C VAL A 186 0.58 6.16 -15.82
N THR A 187 1.21 6.50 -14.69
CA THR A 187 1.17 7.84 -14.09
C THR A 187 1.99 8.88 -14.85
N GLY A 188 2.91 8.44 -15.71
CA GLY A 188 3.82 9.32 -16.45
C GLY A 188 5.09 9.74 -15.69
N PHE A 189 5.30 9.21 -14.47
CA PHE A 189 6.58 9.36 -13.78
C PHE A 189 7.58 8.30 -14.28
N ASP A 190 8.82 8.71 -14.53
CA ASP A 190 9.89 7.81 -14.98
C ASP A 190 10.33 6.81 -13.89
N THR A 191 10.07 7.16 -12.62
CA THR A 191 10.38 6.34 -11.46
C THR A 191 9.15 6.17 -10.57
N PRO A 192 9.06 5.05 -9.81
CA PRO A 192 8.02 4.88 -8.80
C PRO A 192 7.92 6.10 -7.87
N ILE A 193 6.70 6.53 -7.57
CA ILE A 193 6.43 7.73 -6.79
C ILE A 193 6.75 7.44 -5.33
N GLU A 194 7.68 8.18 -4.73
CA GLU A 194 8.04 8.02 -3.32
C GLU A 194 7.01 8.69 -2.40
N LEU A 195 6.57 7.95 -1.38
CA LEU A 195 5.64 8.43 -0.37
C LEU A 195 6.37 8.85 0.90
N THR A 196 5.99 9.99 1.46
CA THR A 196 6.55 10.46 2.73
C THR A 196 6.15 9.55 3.88
N GLN A 197 7.05 9.44 4.87
CA GLN A 197 6.86 8.67 6.09
C GLN A 197 5.67 9.17 6.93
N SER A 198 5.05 8.30 7.72
CA SER A 198 4.01 8.65 8.70
C SER A 198 2.87 9.49 8.10
N THR A 199 2.48 9.19 6.87
CA THR A 199 1.56 9.99 6.06
C THR A 199 0.46 9.11 5.47
N TYR A 200 -0.74 9.67 5.33
CA TYR A 200 -1.87 9.04 4.64
C TYR A 200 -2.01 9.65 3.22
N TRP A 201 -1.93 8.78 2.23
CA TRP A 201 -2.02 9.08 0.81
C TRP A 201 -3.23 8.42 0.16
N ILE A 202 -3.80 9.08 -0.83
CA ILE A 202 -4.83 8.52 -1.73
C ILE A 202 -4.40 8.74 -3.16
N LEU A 203 -4.28 7.65 -3.92
CA LEU A 203 -4.13 7.65 -5.36
C LEU A 203 -5.50 7.42 -6.00
N ARG A 204 -6.00 8.37 -6.79
CA ARG A 204 -7.15 8.20 -7.66
C ARG A 204 -6.70 7.65 -9.01
N LEU A 205 -7.34 6.58 -9.45
CA LEU A 205 -7.13 5.96 -10.76
C LEU A 205 -7.83 6.76 -11.89
N PRO A 206 -7.41 6.57 -13.14
CA PRO A 206 -8.01 7.16 -14.34
C PRO A 206 -9.51 6.96 -14.51
#